data_AF-A0A945EEA7-F1
#
_entry.id   AF-A0A945EEA7-F1
#
_cell.length_a   1.000
_cell.length_b   1.000
_cell.length_c   1.000
_cell.angle_alpha   90.00
_cell.angle_beta   90.00
_cell.angle_gamma   90.00
#
_symmetry.space_group_name_H-M   'P 1'
#
loop_
_entity.id
_entity.type
_entity.pdbx_description
1 polymer ?
#
loop_
_entity_poly.entity_id
_entity_poly.type
_entity_poly.pdbx_seq_one_letter_code
_entity_poly.pdbx_strand_id
1 'polypeptide(L)'
;MKKISHIFFSMQTMGTLMLIFAFAIGTATFIENDFGPNGAKAVVYNAMWFNVLLILLAINLSGRIILDKLYKPKKFTVFLFHFSFLIILIGAGITRFISFEGVMHIREGDISNSMLTDNTYVELSATKGND
;
A
#
# COMPACT_ATOMS: atom_id res chain seq x y z
N MET A 1 -3.54 -16.13 27.42
CA MET A 1 -3.40 -16.03 25.94
C MET A 1 -4.74 -15.81 25.20
N LYS A 2 -5.87 -16.46 25.58
CA LYS A 2 -7.17 -16.30 24.90
C LYS A 2 -7.76 -14.87 24.90
N LYS A 3 -7.46 -14.03 25.91
CA LYS A 3 -7.97 -12.64 25.99
C LYS A 3 -7.31 -11.69 25.00
N ILE A 4 -5.99 -11.77 24.84
CA ILE A 4 -5.23 -10.85 23.97
C ILE A 4 -5.55 -11.10 22.50
N SER A 5 -5.62 -12.37 22.08
CA SER A 5 -6.03 -12.70 20.70
C SER A 5 -7.47 -12.24 20.41
N HIS A 6 -8.39 -12.38 21.37
CA HIS A 6 -9.78 -11.94 21.17
C HIS A 6 -9.92 -10.41 21.06
N ILE A 7 -9.09 -9.65 21.78
CA ILE A 7 -9.04 -8.18 21.66
C ILE A 7 -8.41 -7.77 20.34
N PHE A 8 -7.28 -8.39 19.97
CA PHE A 8 -6.57 -8.07 18.74
C PHE A 8 -7.38 -8.42 17.48
N PHE A 9 -8.13 -9.51 17.49
CA PHE A 9 -9.02 -9.95 16.39
C PHE A 9 -10.49 -9.56 16.60
N SER A 10 -10.72 -8.38 17.19
CA SER A 10 -12.06 -7.83 17.38
C SER A 10 -12.47 -6.89 16.23
N MET A 11 -13.77 -6.73 16.03
CA MET A 11 -14.33 -5.76 15.07
C MET A 11 -14.05 -4.30 15.48
N GLN A 12 -13.94 -4.04 16.78
CA GLN A 12 -13.60 -2.71 17.31
C GLN A 12 -12.15 -2.33 16.95
N THR A 13 -11.22 -3.29 17.08
CA THR A 13 -9.82 -3.11 16.69
C THR A 13 -9.70 -2.88 15.19
N MET A 14 -10.47 -3.61 14.37
CA MET A 14 -10.54 -3.37 12.93
C MET A 14 -10.95 -1.93 12.62
N GLY A 15 -12.05 -1.45 13.21
CA GLY A 15 -12.52 -0.07 13.02
C GLY A 15 -11.49 0.97 13.46
N THR A 16 -10.81 0.72 14.57
CA THR A 16 -9.75 1.60 15.08
C THR A 16 -8.56 1.67 14.11
N LEU A 17 -8.08 0.51 13.63
CA LEU A 17 -6.99 0.46 12.65
C LEU A 17 -7.38 1.14 11.33
N MET A 18 -8.63 0.97 10.88
CA MET A 18 -9.16 1.64 9.69
C MET A 18 -9.21 3.17 9.85
N LEU A 19 -9.59 3.67 11.03
CA LEU A 19 -9.57 5.11 11.29
C LEU A 19 -8.14 5.67 11.29
N ILE A 20 -7.20 4.97 11.95
CA ILE A 20 -5.78 5.36 11.92
C ILE A 20 -5.26 5.39 10.48
N PHE A 21 -5.61 4.37 9.67
CA PHE A 21 -5.27 4.33 8.25
C PHE A 21 -5.87 5.52 7.49
N ALA A 22 -7.16 5.83 7.69
CA ALA A 22 -7.82 6.95 7.04
C ALA A 22 -7.18 8.31 7.40
N PHE A 23 -6.85 8.54 8.67
CA PHE A 23 -6.13 9.73 9.10
C PHE A 23 -4.71 9.78 8.53
N ALA A 24 -4.00 8.65 8.48
CA ALA A 24 -2.67 8.57 7.88
C ALA A 24 -2.66 8.98 6.40
N ILE A 25 -3.58 8.44 5.59
CA ILE A 25 -3.64 8.79 4.16
C ILE A 25 -4.18 10.21 3.95
N GLY A 26 -5.14 10.66 4.78
CA GLY A 26 -5.66 12.02 4.70
C GLY A 26 -4.60 13.06 5.04
N THR A 27 -3.79 12.81 6.07
CA THR A 27 -2.63 13.67 6.40
C THR A 27 -1.54 13.59 5.32
N ALA A 28 -1.30 12.42 4.73
CA ALA A 28 -0.37 12.28 3.60
C ALA A 28 -0.75 13.17 2.42
N THR A 29 -2.05 13.33 2.12
CA THR A 29 -2.52 14.24 1.06
C THR A 29 -2.12 15.69 1.31
N PHE A 30 -2.21 16.18 2.55
CA PHE A 30 -1.76 17.53 2.89
C PHE A 30 -0.23 17.66 2.82
N ILE A 31 0.49 16.64 3.31
CA ILE A 31 1.96 16.61 3.21
C ILE A 31 2.40 16.63 1.74
N GLU A 32 1.71 15.91 0.87
CA GLU A 32 1.98 15.90 -0.56
C GLU A 32 1.75 17.27 -1.20
N ASN A 33 0.68 17.98 -0.81
CA ASN A 33 0.42 19.33 -1.27
C ASN A 33 1.54 20.31 -0.89
N ASP A 34 2.07 20.21 0.34
CA ASP A 34 3.01 21.19 0.88
C ASP A 34 4.48 20.87 0.55
N PHE A 35 4.83 19.58 0.47
CA PHE A 35 6.22 19.09 0.31
C PHE A 35 6.43 18.22 -0.93
N GLY A 36 5.40 18.08 -1.76
CA GLY A 36 5.42 17.26 -2.97
C GLY A 36 5.31 15.75 -2.69
N PRO A 37 5.21 14.94 -3.77
CA PRO A 37 5.05 13.49 -3.67
C PRO A 37 6.17 12.80 -2.90
N ASN A 38 7.41 13.26 -3.07
CA ASN A 38 8.58 12.69 -2.40
C ASN A 38 8.54 12.89 -0.87
N GLY A 39 8.01 14.02 -0.40
CA GLY A 39 7.82 14.29 1.03
C GLY A 39 6.79 13.35 1.65
N ALA A 40 5.63 13.20 1.02
CA ALA A 40 4.59 12.28 1.50
C ALA A 40 5.05 10.82 1.47
N LYS A 41 5.79 10.42 0.43
CA LYS A 41 6.45 9.11 0.36
C LYS A 41 7.40 8.93 1.53
N ALA A 42 8.32 9.87 1.80
CA ALA A 42 9.31 9.71 2.85
C ALA A 42 8.70 9.53 4.25
N VAL A 43 7.67 10.32 4.59
CA VAL A 43 7.13 10.39 5.95
C VAL A 43 6.02 9.38 6.22
N VAL A 44 5.16 9.11 5.23
CA VAL A 44 3.99 8.25 5.40
C VAL A 44 4.13 6.99 4.58
N TYR A 45 4.08 7.09 3.24
CA TYR A 45 3.93 5.89 2.43
C TYR A 45 5.12 4.95 2.61
N ASN A 46 6.36 5.41 2.47
CA ASN A 46 7.58 4.60 2.61
C ASN A 46 8.01 4.31 4.05
N ALA A 47 7.32 4.88 5.04
CA ALA A 47 7.70 4.73 6.43
C ALA A 47 7.34 3.34 7.01
N MET A 48 8.20 2.85 7.91
CA MET A 48 8.04 1.53 8.52
C MET A 48 6.74 1.41 9.33
N TRP A 49 6.33 2.48 10.03
CA TRP A 49 5.12 2.49 10.84
C TRP A 49 3.86 2.27 9.99
N PHE A 50 3.83 2.81 8.77
CA PHE A 50 2.70 2.67 7.86
C PHE A 50 2.63 1.24 7.30
N ASN A 51 3.78 0.64 6.99
CA ASN A 51 3.84 -0.79 6.63
C ASN A 51 3.35 -1.69 7.76
N VAL A 52 3.77 -1.40 9.00
CA VAL A 52 3.28 -2.13 10.18
C VAL A 52 1.77 -1.98 10.30
N LEU A 53 1.22 -0.77 10.11
CA LEU A 53 -0.23 -0.54 10.12
C LEU A 53 -0.96 -1.41 9.08
N LEU A 54 -0.49 -1.43 7.83
CA LEU A 54 -1.09 -2.24 6.75
C LEU A 54 -1.03 -3.74 7.06
N ILE A 55 0.10 -4.23 7.59
CA ILE A 55 0.26 -5.63 7.98
C ILE A 55 -0.67 -5.98 9.15
N LEU A 56 -0.79 -5.10 10.16
CA LEU A 56 -1.71 -5.29 11.28
C LEU A 56 -3.15 -5.37 10.78
N LEU A 57 -3.53 -4.54 9.81
CA LEU A 57 -4.84 -4.56 9.17
C LEU A 57 -5.09 -5.88 8.44
N ALA A 58 -4.13 -6.35 7.63
CA ALA A 58 -4.21 -7.63 6.93
C ALA A 58 -4.36 -8.82 7.88
N ILE A 59 -3.55 -8.84 8.95
CA ILE A 59 -3.61 -9.89 9.98
C ILE A 59 -4.96 -9.84 10.70
N ASN A 60 -5.41 -8.67 11.13
CA ASN A 60 -6.70 -8.50 11.82
C ASN A 60 -7.88 -8.98 10.96
N LEU A 61 -7.95 -8.57 9.68
CA LEU A 61 -8.99 -9.01 8.75
C LEU A 61 -8.96 -10.53 8.52
N SER A 62 -7.78 -11.08 8.28
CA SER A 62 -7.60 -12.52 8.06
C SER A 62 -8.05 -13.33 9.28
N GLY A 63 -7.64 -12.90 10.48
CA GLY A 63 -8.09 -13.51 11.72
C GLY A 63 -9.60 -13.41 11.89
N ARG A 64 -10.21 -12.26 11.59
CA ARG A 64 -11.67 -12.09 11.70
C ARG A 64 -12.45 -13.03 10.77
N ILE A 65 -11.99 -13.18 9.53
CA ILE A 65 -12.59 -14.11 8.56
C ILE A 65 -12.61 -15.54 9.10
N ILE A 66 -11.50 -15.98 9.70
CA ILE A 66 -11.34 -17.35 10.22
C ILE A 66 -12.14 -17.54 11.52
N LEU A 67 -11.99 -16.63 12.49
CA LEU A 67 -12.63 -16.73 13.81
C LEU A 67 -14.16 -16.70 13.70
N ASP A 68 -14.73 -15.82 12.87
CA ASP A 68 -16.17 -15.71 12.66
C ASP A 68 -16.74 -16.71 11.65
N LYS A 69 -15.85 -17.51 11.04
CA LYS A 69 -16.16 -18.49 9.99
C LYS A 69 -16.97 -17.86 8.87
N LEU A 70 -16.52 -16.71 8.37
CA LEU A 70 -17.25 -15.93 7.36
C LEU A 70 -17.38 -16.69 6.04
N TYR A 71 -16.47 -17.62 5.76
CA TYR A 71 -16.49 -18.51 4.59
C TYR A 71 -17.72 -19.44 4.51
N LYS A 72 -18.59 -19.46 5.53
CA LYS A 72 -19.86 -20.19 5.47
C LYS A 72 -20.84 -19.50 4.49
N PRO A 73 -21.64 -20.27 3.73
CA PRO A 73 -22.54 -19.71 2.70
C PRO A 73 -23.54 -18.68 3.25
N LYS A 74 -24.02 -18.86 4.50
CA LYS A 74 -24.92 -17.90 5.17
C LYS A 74 -24.30 -16.52 5.42
N LYS A 75 -22.97 -16.39 5.34
CA LYS A 75 -22.21 -15.16 5.57
C LYS A 75 -21.37 -14.75 4.35
N PHE A 76 -21.66 -15.32 3.18
CA PHE A 76 -20.83 -15.17 1.99
C PHE A 76 -20.65 -13.71 1.55
N THR A 77 -21.70 -12.89 1.60
CA THR A 77 -21.61 -11.46 1.27
C THR A 77 -20.64 -10.72 2.19
N VAL A 78 -20.70 -11.01 3.50
CA VAL A 78 -19.81 -10.39 4.49
C VAL A 78 -18.38 -10.88 4.29
N PHE A 79 -18.20 -12.17 3.98
CA PHE A 79 -16.90 -12.73 3.61
C PHE A 79 -16.29 -12.01 2.42
N LEU A 80 -17.04 -11.87 1.32
CA LEU A 80 -16.56 -11.23 0.10
C LEU A 80 -16.12 -9.79 0.35
N PHE A 81 -16.87 -9.05 1.16
CA PHE A 81 -16.54 -7.68 1.54
C PHE A 81 -15.23 -7.59 2.34
N HIS A 82 -14.97 -8.52 3.26
CA HIS A 82 -13.70 -8.50 4.01
C HIS A 82 -12.54 -9.04 3.18
N PHE A 83 -12.82 -10.03 2.33
CA PHE A 83 -11.82 -10.65 1.47
C PHE A 83 -11.33 -9.67 0.39
N SER A 84 -12.19 -8.78 -0.13
CA SER A 84 -11.78 -7.76 -1.09
C SER A 84 -10.71 -6.83 -0.53
N PHE A 85 -10.79 -6.43 0.74
CA PHE A 85 -9.74 -5.63 1.38
C PHE A 85 -8.40 -6.36 1.44
N LEU A 86 -8.40 -7.69 1.65
CA LEU A 86 -7.16 -8.48 1.58
C LEU A 86 -6.58 -8.46 0.16
N ILE A 87 -7.42 -8.61 -0.87
CA ILE A 87 -6.97 -8.49 -2.27
C ILE A 87 -6.38 -7.11 -2.54
N ILE A 88 -7.04 -6.04 -2.09
CA ILE A 88 -6.56 -4.66 -2.25
C ILE A 88 -5.20 -4.47 -1.55
N LEU A 89 -5.03 -4.98 -0.32
CA LEU A 89 -3.76 -4.90 0.40
C LEU A 89 -2.64 -5.67 -0.30
N ILE A 90 -2.94 -6.85 -0.86
CA ILE A 90 -1.97 -7.62 -1.65
C ILE A 90 -1.57 -6.84 -2.91
N GLY A 91 -2.55 -6.29 -3.63
CA GLY A 91 -2.29 -5.45 -4.81
C GLY A 91 -1.42 -4.24 -4.48
N ALA A 92 -1.75 -3.53 -3.38
CA ALA A 92 -0.95 -2.41 -2.89
C ALA A 92 0.49 -2.83 -2.54
N GLY A 93 0.67 -4.01 -1.92
CA GLY A 93 2.00 -4.57 -1.66
C GLY A 93 2.79 -4.84 -2.93
N ILE A 94 2.16 -5.43 -3.95
CA ILE A 94 2.79 -5.68 -5.25
C ILE A 94 3.22 -4.36 -5.91
N THR A 95 2.31 -3.39 -6.01
CA THR A 95 2.62 -2.08 -6.58
C THR A 95 3.78 -1.42 -5.83
N ARG A 96 3.81 -1.51 -4.51
CA ARG A 96 4.85 -0.86 -3.74
C ARG A 96 6.23 -1.50 -3.87
N PHE A 97 6.32 -2.83 -3.82
CA PHE A 97 7.62 -3.52 -3.71
C PHE A 97 8.17 -4.03 -5.04
N ILE A 98 7.32 -4.18 -6.05
CA ILE A 98 7.68 -4.82 -7.33
C ILE A 98 7.51 -3.86 -8.51
N SER A 99 6.70 -2.80 -8.39
CA SER A 99 6.48 -1.89 -9.51
C SER A 99 7.66 -0.93 -9.76
N PHE A 100 7.58 -0.25 -10.90
CA PHE A 100 8.51 0.79 -11.31
C PHE A 100 7.75 2.11 -11.48
N GLU A 101 8.28 3.16 -10.87
CA GLU A 101 7.69 4.48 -10.89
C GLU A 101 8.60 5.47 -11.62
N GLY A 102 8.00 6.54 -12.14
CA GLY A 102 8.72 7.59 -12.83
C GLY A 102 7.77 8.61 -13.43
N VAL A 103 8.35 9.58 -14.14
CA VAL A 103 7.65 10.70 -14.75
C VAL A 103 7.67 10.53 -16.26
N MET A 104 6.50 10.57 -16.87
CA MET A 104 6.34 10.63 -18.32
C MET A 104 5.82 12.02 -18.69
N HIS A 105 6.66 12.80 -19.37
CA HIS A 105 6.26 14.12 -19.85
C HIS A 105 5.58 13.99 -21.22
N ILE A 106 4.27 14.28 -21.30
CA ILE A 106 3.49 14.25 -22.54
C ILE A 106 2.87 15.63 -22.76
N ARG A 107 3.02 16.18 -23.98
CA ARG A 107 2.36 17.43 -24.37
C ARG A 107 0.99 17.14 -24.98
N GLU A 108 0.09 18.12 -24.93
CA GLU A 108 -1.24 17.98 -25.53
C GLU A 108 -1.14 17.65 -27.03
N GLY A 109 -1.83 16.58 -27.46
CA GLY A 109 -1.81 16.10 -28.84
C GLY A 109 -0.67 15.14 -29.18
N ASP A 110 0.33 14.98 -28.31
CA ASP A 110 1.47 14.09 -28.53
C ASP A 110 1.27 12.70 -27.89
N ILE A 111 2.05 11.72 -28.36
CA ILE A 111 2.20 10.41 -27.75
C ILE A 111 3.66 10.20 -27.29
N SER A 112 3.86 9.54 -26.14
CA SER A 112 5.17 9.10 -25.68
C SER A 112 5.12 7.65 -25.23
N ASN A 113 6.19 6.92 -25.50
CA ASN A 113 6.44 5.57 -24.98
C ASN A 113 7.69 5.49 -24.10
N SER A 114 8.22 6.65 -23.67
CA SER A 114 9.41 6.75 -22.82
C SER A 114 9.09 7.52 -21.53
N MET A 115 9.68 7.08 -20.42
CA MET A 115 9.53 7.69 -19.10
C MET A 115 10.90 7.84 -18.43
N LEU A 116 11.04 8.87 -17.61
CA LEU A 116 12.18 9.03 -16.71
C LEU A 116 11.87 8.35 -15.38
N THR A 117 12.74 7.46 -14.94
CA THR A 117 12.57 6.74 -13.67
C THR A 117 12.75 7.66 -12.45
N ASP A 118 12.03 7.36 -11.38
CA ASP A 118 12.23 8.03 -10.07
C ASP A 118 13.48 7.50 -9.35
N ASN A 119 13.96 6.30 -9.73
CA ASN A 119 15.15 5.68 -9.15
C ASN A 119 16.44 6.20 -9.80
N THR A 120 17.47 6.49 -8.99
CA THR A 120 18.79 6.88 -9.51
C THR A 120 19.62 5.64 -9.83
N TYR A 121 20.10 5.53 -11.07
CA TYR A 121 20.99 4.46 -11.52
C TYR A 121 22.33 5.06 -11.98
N VAL A 122 23.43 4.32 -11.77
CA VAL A 122 24.74 4.66 -12.35
C VAL A 122 24.90 3.83 -13.62
N GLU A 123 24.93 4.50 -14.77
CA GLU A 123 25.18 3.85 -16.06
C GLU A 123 26.67 3.98 -16.42
N LEU A 124 27.38 2.85 -16.51
CA LEU A 124 28.76 2.80 -16.93
C LEU A 124 28.83 2.37 -18.39
N SER A 125 29.17 3.32 -19.27
CA SER A 125 29.46 3.03 -20.68
C SER A 125 30.96 3.11 -20.93
N ALA A 126 31.56 2.02 -21.41
CA ALA A 126 32.96 1.96 -21.82
C ALA A 126 33.05 1.81 -23.35
N THR A 127 33.62 2.80 -24.02
CA THR A 127 33.88 2.75 -25.46
C THR A 127 35.35 2.37 -25.70
N LYS A 128 35.61 1.30 -26.44
CA LYS A 128 36.97 0.93 -26.84
C LYS A 128 37.38 1.85 -28.00
N GLY A 129 38.44 2.64 -27.83
CA GLY A 129 39.03 3.42 -28.91
C GLY A 129 39.47 2.49 -30.05
N ASN A 130 39.10 2.81 -31.28
CA ASN A 130 39.69 2.17 -32.45
C ASN A 130 41.04 2.84 -32.71
N ASP A 131 42.12 2.08 -32.49
CA ASP A 131 43.46 2.38 -33.00
C ASP A 131 43.53 2.03 -34.51
#